data_AF-A0A843EDZ3-F1
#
_entry.id   AF-A0A843EDZ3-F1
#
_cell.length_a   1.000
_cell.length_b   1.000
_cell.length_c   1.000
_cell.angle_alpha   90.00
_cell.angle_beta   90.00
_cell.angle_gamma   90.00
#
_symmetry.space_group_name_H-M   'P 1'
#
loop_
_entity.id
_entity.type
_entity.pdbx_description
1 polymer ?
#
loop_
_entity_poly.entity_id
_entity_poly.type
_entity_poly.pdbx_seq_one_letter_code
_entity_poly.pdbx_strand_id
1 'polypeptide(L)'
;WELWEVMRDIRSMTYSEVCEAICDRRAKIQVGILINDLQVADTKITSVNLNEVKYAVDNVNELHHNEEILEEEKRGVLLVDCNNSVYIDRPVVFYLGMEQDWNKTLIGKQYIDIEDETDKNVARLNALIQQGQVRYYFVNSTKGGKQARPCMMFDLLYRKPMDSFSKMCGKLVKGRWHKEEEQQMPEDLSRGIVTDKTFNGKFSKSSFNNYYSCPRRFMYGLFLTTPEEKNSEFGTLIHSFAELYVCYPQDVEDLGLDHFVDMISDSYSGLSSPMMEGLDRAKIKQAMWTVTRYIDHLGIKDVPLDTPLSVKKHPNRFMIALGKEFTSSICEQDLESDKYPVHGQLDLFWNGLITDYKTGSPSDVKSIAEAMTPGSNVKYPEFQAPIYLSLSLEKGGYRKEFDLFYAMDNDAVSIVDDVPITSNVRYIRLSEKSIKDTIVSSEGFRSYLSVALSKNLRGNVDAIMRVIRDMASEEITSWDQDVALINNIADSLGLNRTKTNSETISKGLRKIAGCAEGGLLRYGDTLEITSGFLVSVMDYISQMHSKMVEQSREGFPALPRGRCSECPYFSVCTKGTIDDGGERGE
;
A
#
# COMPACT_ATOMS: atom_id res chain seq x y z
N TRP A 1 35.12 -16.17 -26.28
CA TRP A 1 34.61 -17.54 -26.33
C TRP A 1 33.13 -17.46 -26.62
N GLU A 2 32.61 -18.19 -27.62
CA GLU A 2 31.17 -18.36 -27.72
C GLU A 2 30.70 -19.24 -26.56
N LEU A 3 29.65 -18.83 -25.84
CA LEU A 3 29.14 -19.50 -24.63
C LEU A 3 28.93 -21.02 -24.86
N TRP A 4 28.57 -21.38 -26.09
CA TRP A 4 28.37 -22.76 -26.52
C TRP A 4 29.64 -23.63 -26.47
N GLU A 5 30.81 -23.09 -26.83
CA GLU A 5 32.09 -23.82 -26.76
C GLU A 5 32.51 -24.03 -25.31
N VAL A 6 32.32 -23.02 -24.45
CA VAL A 6 32.60 -23.11 -23.02
C VAL A 6 31.69 -24.17 -22.37
N MET A 7 30.41 -24.20 -22.72
CA MET A 7 29.47 -25.20 -22.18
C MET A 7 29.78 -26.63 -22.65
N ARG A 8 30.30 -26.80 -23.88
CA ARG A 8 30.70 -28.11 -24.41
C ARG A 8 31.91 -28.68 -23.67
N ASP A 9 32.89 -27.83 -23.40
CA ASP A 9 34.19 -28.24 -22.85
C ASP A 9 34.33 -27.94 -21.34
N ILE A 10 33.22 -27.57 -20.67
CA ILE A 10 33.18 -27.13 -19.26
C ILE A 10 33.79 -28.13 -18.29
N ARG A 11 33.69 -29.43 -18.58
CA ARG A 11 34.23 -30.51 -17.73
C ARG A 11 35.75 -30.63 -17.79
N SER A 12 36.38 -30.07 -18.82
CA SER A 12 37.84 -30.00 -18.94
C SER A 12 38.43 -28.71 -18.38
N MET A 13 37.60 -27.71 -18.09
CA MET A 13 38.01 -26.39 -17.61
C MET A 13 38.03 -26.29 -16.08
N THR A 14 38.83 -25.36 -15.56
CA THR A 14 38.84 -25.00 -14.13
C THR A 14 37.83 -23.89 -13.80
N TYR A 15 37.53 -23.70 -12.52
CA TYR A 15 36.67 -22.60 -12.07
C TYR A 15 37.21 -21.23 -12.48
N SER A 16 38.53 -21.04 -12.47
CA SER A 16 39.18 -19.81 -12.92
C SER A 16 38.98 -19.57 -14.43
N GLU A 17 39.21 -20.61 -15.24
CA GLU A 17 39.06 -20.52 -16.70
C GLU A 17 37.61 -20.22 -17.12
N VAL A 18 36.63 -20.80 -16.41
CA VAL A 18 35.20 -20.55 -16.65
C VAL A 18 34.78 -19.16 -16.18
N CYS A 19 35.31 -18.69 -15.04
CA CYS A 19 35.09 -17.32 -14.57
C CYS A 19 35.64 -16.30 -15.59
N GLU A 20 36.83 -16.55 -16.15
CA GLU A 20 37.39 -15.69 -17.19
C GLU A 20 36.61 -15.70 -18.50
N ALA A 21 36.01 -16.84 -18.86
CA ALA A 21 35.29 -17.02 -20.12
C ALA A 21 33.84 -16.51 -20.08
N ILE A 22 33.15 -16.57 -18.93
CA ILE A 22 31.70 -16.30 -18.82
C ILE A 22 31.39 -15.00 -18.07
N CYS A 23 32.13 -14.66 -17.01
CA CYS A 23 31.76 -13.54 -16.15
C CYS A 23 32.08 -12.19 -16.82
N ASP A 24 31.23 -11.19 -16.62
CA ASP A 24 31.55 -9.80 -17.02
C ASP A 24 32.56 -9.16 -16.05
N ARG A 25 32.98 -7.92 -16.31
CA ARG A 25 34.03 -7.24 -15.51
C ARG A 25 33.68 -7.10 -14.02
N ARG A 26 32.39 -7.00 -13.66
CA ARG A 26 31.95 -6.84 -12.27
C ARG A 26 31.79 -8.20 -11.59
N ALA A 27 31.19 -9.16 -12.28
CA ALA A 27 31.05 -10.54 -11.83
C ALA A 27 32.40 -11.24 -11.67
N LYS A 28 33.40 -10.95 -12.53
CA LYS A 28 34.76 -11.51 -12.42
C LYS A 28 35.43 -11.18 -11.10
N ILE A 29 35.21 -9.98 -10.56
CA ILE A 29 35.81 -9.55 -9.29
C ILE A 29 35.15 -10.32 -8.14
N GLN A 30 33.82 -10.35 -8.10
CA GLN A 30 33.07 -10.99 -7.01
C GLN A 30 33.21 -12.53 -7.03
N VAL A 31 32.99 -13.14 -8.19
CA VAL A 31 33.10 -14.60 -8.38
C VAL A 31 34.56 -15.05 -8.27
N GLY A 32 35.52 -14.24 -8.71
CA GLY A 32 36.94 -14.51 -8.58
C GLY A 32 37.42 -14.53 -7.13
N ILE A 33 36.97 -13.58 -6.30
CA ILE A 33 37.27 -13.57 -4.85
C ILE A 33 36.70 -14.83 -4.20
N LEU A 34 35.43 -15.15 -4.45
CA LEU A 34 34.76 -16.32 -3.89
C LEU A 34 35.45 -17.65 -4.28
N ILE A 35 35.83 -17.80 -5.55
CA ILE A 35 36.54 -18.98 -6.05
C ILE A 35 37.93 -19.13 -5.38
N ASN A 36 38.61 -18.01 -5.12
CA ASN A 36 39.91 -18.00 -4.45
C ASN A 36 39.78 -18.29 -2.94
N ASP A 37 38.78 -17.72 -2.27
CA ASP A 37 38.51 -17.93 -0.85
C ASP A 37 38.12 -19.39 -0.57
N LEU A 38 37.36 -19.99 -1.49
CA LEU A 38 37.05 -21.42 -1.49
C LEU A 38 38.23 -22.32 -1.90
N GLN A 39 39.35 -21.74 -2.36
CA GLN A 39 40.53 -22.44 -2.87
C GLN A 39 40.23 -23.44 -4.00
N VAL A 40 39.20 -23.17 -4.82
CA VAL A 40 38.77 -24.04 -5.92
C VAL A 40 39.20 -23.53 -7.30
N ALA A 41 39.95 -22.43 -7.38
CA ALA A 41 40.36 -21.77 -8.62
C ALA A 41 40.95 -22.72 -9.67
N ASP A 42 41.88 -23.60 -9.25
CA ASP A 42 42.58 -24.55 -10.13
C ASP A 42 41.87 -25.91 -10.23
N THR A 43 40.68 -26.04 -9.63
CA THR A 43 39.93 -27.29 -9.61
C THR A 43 39.07 -27.42 -10.86
N LYS A 44 39.04 -28.60 -11.47
CA LYS A 44 38.17 -28.88 -12.63
C LYS A 44 36.70 -28.91 -12.24
N ILE A 45 35.85 -28.38 -13.11
CA ILE A 45 34.40 -28.39 -12.91
C ILE A 45 33.87 -29.80 -13.19
N THR A 46 33.55 -30.52 -12.12
CA THR A 46 32.84 -31.80 -12.16
C THR A 46 31.51 -31.67 -11.44
N SER A 47 30.58 -32.58 -11.70
CA SER A 47 29.27 -32.59 -11.03
C SER A 47 29.39 -32.72 -9.50
N VAL A 48 30.44 -33.37 -9.01
CA VAL A 48 30.73 -33.54 -7.58
C VAL A 48 31.23 -32.21 -7.01
N ASN A 49 32.30 -31.65 -7.58
CA ASN A 49 32.90 -30.40 -7.10
C ASN A 49 31.93 -29.22 -7.20
N LEU A 50 31.07 -29.20 -8.23
CA LEU A 50 30.05 -28.16 -8.39
C LEU A 50 28.99 -28.23 -7.30
N ASN A 51 28.59 -29.43 -6.89
CA ASN A 51 27.66 -29.61 -5.78
C ASN A 51 28.30 -29.24 -4.44
N GLU A 52 29.59 -29.50 -4.26
CA GLU A 52 30.34 -29.11 -3.05
C GLU A 52 30.52 -27.59 -2.95
N VAL A 53 30.92 -26.93 -4.05
CA VAL A 53 31.03 -25.46 -4.12
C VAL A 53 29.65 -24.82 -3.91
N LYS A 54 28.60 -25.35 -4.55
CA LYS A 54 27.23 -24.88 -4.35
C LYS A 54 26.80 -25.03 -2.89
N TYR A 55 27.09 -26.17 -2.27
CA TYR A 55 26.80 -26.39 -0.87
C TYR A 55 27.56 -25.39 0.02
N ALA A 56 28.85 -25.16 -0.23
CA ALA A 56 29.66 -24.22 0.54
C ALA A 56 29.11 -22.79 0.43
N VAL A 57 28.81 -22.32 -0.79
CA VAL A 57 28.19 -21.01 -1.01
C VAL A 57 26.86 -20.92 -0.27
N ASP A 58 25.94 -21.86 -0.51
CA ASP A 58 24.56 -21.80 0.04
C ASP A 58 24.48 -21.99 1.58
N ASN A 59 25.55 -22.45 2.25
CA ASN A 59 25.52 -22.81 3.69
C ASN A 59 26.57 -22.13 4.56
N VAL A 60 27.62 -21.55 3.99
CA VAL A 60 28.65 -20.84 4.76
C VAL A 60 28.35 -19.34 4.68
N ASN A 61 27.68 -18.82 5.71
CA ASN A 61 27.26 -17.42 5.79
C ASN A 61 28.43 -16.43 5.67
N GLU A 62 29.67 -16.83 5.99
CA GLU A 62 30.86 -16.00 5.79
C GLU A 62 31.19 -15.75 4.30
N LEU A 63 30.65 -16.56 3.39
CA LEU A 63 30.81 -16.41 1.93
C LEU A 63 29.71 -15.55 1.30
N HIS A 64 28.57 -15.41 1.98
CA HIS A 64 27.50 -14.48 1.65
C HIS A 64 27.77 -13.13 2.32
N HIS A 65 28.75 -12.37 1.82
CA HIS A 65 28.99 -10.95 2.15
C HIS A 65 28.91 -10.52 3.62
N ASN A 66 30.05 -10.08 4.18
CA ASN A 66 30.25 -9.16 5.31
C ASN A 66 29.05 -8.29 5.79
N GLU A 67 27.97 -8.89 6.29
CA GLU A 67 27.00 -8.25 7.15
C GLU A 67 27.36 -8.66 8.56
N GLU A 68 28.00 -7.74 9.29
CA GLU A 68 28.18 -7.87 10.73
C GLU A 68 26.78 -7.97 11.37
N ILE A 69 26.37 -9.20 11.68
CA ILE A 69 25.18 -9.47 12.48
C ILE A 69 25.35 -8.70 13.79
N LEU A 70 24.48 -7.70 14.00
CA LEU A 70 24.44 -6.88 15.21
C LEU A 70 24.39 -7.82 16.44
N GLU A 71 25.16 -7.50 17.48
CA GLU A 71 25.27 -8.31 18.72
C GLU A 71 23.91 -8.65 19.37
N GLU A 72 22.89 -7.86 19.08
CA GLU A 72 21.51 -8.03 19.56
C GLU A 72 20.81 -9.23 18.91
N GLU A 73 21.08 -9.52 17.63
CA GLU A 73 20.50 -10.66 16.91
C GLU A 73 21.16 -12.00 17.27
N LYS A 74 22.35 -11.97 17.89
CA LYS A 74 23.01 -13.16 18.45
C LYS A 74 22.33 -13.66 19.73
N ARG A 75 21.39 -12.89 20.30
CA ARG A 75 20.67 -13.23 21.53
C ARG A 75 19.20 -13.50 21.23
N GLY A 76 18.81 -14.77 21.21
CA GLY A 76 17.40 -15.13 21.05
C GLY A 76 17.16 -16.57 20.63
N VAL A 77 15.93 -16.85 20.22
CA VAL A 77 15.54 -18.12 19.61
C VAL A 77 15.72 -17.99 18.10
N LEU A 78 16.56 -18.84 17.53
CA LEU A 78 16.78 -18.88 16.09
C LEU A 78 15.65 -19.67 15.40
N LEU A 79 15.01 -19.05 14.40
CA LEU A 79 14.06 -19.72 13.52
C LEU A 79 14.75 -20.03 12.20
N VAL A 80 14.76 -21.31 11.81
CA VAL A 80 15.45 -21.80 10.60
C VAL A 80 14.49 -22.64 9.77
N ASP A 81 14.55 -22.47 8.44
CA ASP A 81 13.88 -23.37 7.51
C ASP A 81 14.65 -24.70 7.38
N CYS A 82 14.00 -25.79 7.77
CA CYS A 82 14.52 -27.16 7.68
C CYS A 82 14.75 -27.66 6.24
N ASN A 83 14.23 -26.97 5.21
CA ASN A 83 14.46 -27.34 3.82
C ASN A 83 15.86 -27.00 3.32
N ASN A 84 16.48 -25.98 3.92
CA ASN A 84 17.74 -25.37 3.48
C ASN A 84 18.91 -25.69 4.42
N SER A 85 18.66 -26.24 5.61
CA SER A 85 19.71 -26.55 6.58
C SER A 85 19.65 -28.01 7.01
N VAL A 86 20.75 -28.74 6.82
CA VAL A 86 20.88 -30.16 7.23
C VAL A 86 21.55 -30.30 8.60
N TYR A 87 22.19 -29.25 9.14
CA TYR A 87 22.98 -29.29 10.37
C TYR A 87 22.66 -28.14 11.33
N ILE A 88 22.16 -28.47 12.53
CA ILE A 88 21.82 -27.57 13.63
C ILE A 88 22.72 -27.88 14.82
N ASP A 89 23.71 -27.02 15.08
CA ASP A 89 24.55 -27.10 16.28
C ASP A 89 24.00 -26.22 17.41
N ARG A 90 22.89 -26.65 18.03
CA ARG A 90 22.25 -25.96 19.15
C ARG A 90 21.86 -26.94 20.27
N PRO A 91 21.98 -26.55 21.54
CA PRO A 91 21.72 -27.46 22.67
C PRO A 91 20.24 -27.86 22.76
N VAL A 92 19.32 -26.96 22.45
CA VAL A 92 17.87 -27.21 22.45
C VAL A 92 17.30 -26.92 21.07
N VAL A 93 16.60 -27.90 20.49
CA VAL A 93 15.99 -27.78 19.16
C VAL A 93 14.51 -28.14 19.21
N PHE A 94 13.69 -27.28 18.61
CA PHE A 94 12.25 -27.45 18.49
C PHE A 94 11.89 -27.71 17.01
N TYR A 95 11.40 -28.91 16.70
CA TYR A 95 10.92 -29.27 15.37
C TYR A 95 9.41 -29.04 15.28
N LEU A 96 8.98 -28.25 14.31
CA LEU A 96 7.58 -27.83 14.15
C LEU A 96 6.99 -28.37 12.84
N GLY A 97 5.77 -28.90 12.91
CA GLY A 97 4.92 -29.11 11.73
C GLY A 97 5.40 -30.18 10.76
N MET A 98 6.00 -31.28 11.26
CA MET A 98 6.54 -32.43 10.49
C MET A 98 5.49 -33.29 9.76
N GLU A 99 4.42 -32.65 9.30
CA GLU A 99 3.30 -33.24 8.59
C GLU A 99 3.59 -33.26 7.08
N GLN A 100 2.55 -33.40 6.27
CA GLN A 100 2.65 -33.45 4.80
C GLN A 100 3.35 -32.23 4.16
N ASP A 101 3.48 -31.10 4.86
CA ASP A 101 4.15 -29.90 4.34
C ASP A 101 5.68 -30.09 4.25
N TRP A 102 6.23 -31.04 4.99
CA TRP A 102 7.65 -31.41 4.88
C TRP A 102 7.93 -32.31 3.66
N ASN A 103 6.90 -32.68 2.88
CA ASN A 103 7.13 -33.41 1.64
C ASN A 103 7.77 -32.48 0.61
N LYS A 104 9.00 -32.78 0.20
CA LYS A 104 9.63 -32.13 -0.94
C LYS A 104 8.97 -32.62 -2.23
N THR A 105 8.23 -31.75 -2.92
CA THR A 105 7.70 -32.02 -4.26
C THR A 105 8.84 -32.04 -5.28
N LEU A 106 9.27 -33.24 -5.68
CA LEU A 106 10.21 -33.44 -6.80
C LEU A 106 9.46 -33.30 -8.13
N ILE A 107 9.12 -32.06 -8.51
CA ILE A 107 8.45 -31.80 -9.80
C ILE A 107 9.51 -31.58 -10.89
N GLY A 108 9.48 -32.44 -11.93
CA GLY A 108 9.73 -32.00 -13.31
C GLY A 108 11.16 -31.92 -13.85
N LYS A 109 12.16 -32.57 -13.26
CA LYS A 109 13.51 -32.63 -13.85
C LYS A 109 13.81 -34.03 -14.41
N GLN A 110 13.64 -34.22 -15.73
CA GLN A 110 13.85 -35.50 -16.45
C GLN A 110 15.27 -36.08 -16.35
N TYR A 111 16.22 -35.35 -15.75
CA TYR A 111 17.63 -35.70 -15.61
C TYR A 111 18.04 -36.03 -14.16
N ILE A 112 17.09 -36.10 -13.24
CA ILE A 112 17.34 -36.46 -11.83
C ILE A 112 16.77 -37.85 -11.58
N ASP A 113 17.60 -38.73 -11.03
CA ASP A 113 17.15 -40.02 -10.51
C ASP A 113 16.30 -39.75 -9.26
N ILE A 114 15.00 -39.99 -9.40
CA ILE A 114 13.98 -39.70 -8.38
C ILE A 114 14.20 -40.61 -7.16
N GLU A 115 14.65 -41.85 -7.37
CA GLU A 115 14.88 -42.79 -6.27
C GLU A 115 16.10 -42.36 -5.46
N ASP A 116 17.22 -42.06 -6.13
CA ASP A 116 18.46 -41.59 -5.48
C ASP A 116 18.25 -40.26 -4.72
N GLU A 117 17.51 -39.31 -5.30
CA GLU A 117 17.23 -38.04 -4.61
C GLU A 117 16.24 -38.21 -3.44
N THR A 118 15.31 -39.17 -3.53
CA THR A 118 14.44 -39.52 -2.42
C THR A 118 15.23 -40.14 -1.28
N ASP A 119 16.15 -41.06 -1.57
CA ASP A 119 17.02 -41.68 -0.56
C ASP A 119 17.93 -40.66 0.12
N LYS A 120 18.50 -39.72 -0.64
CA LYS A 120 19.27 -38.60 -0.07
C LYS A 120 18.42 -37.72 0.84
N ASN A 121 17.18 -37.44 0.46
CA ASN A 121 16.27 -36.63 1.28
C ASN A 121 15.85 -37.36 2.57
N VAL A 122 15.67 -38.69 2.52
CA VAL A 122 15.45 -39.52 3.72
C VAL A 122 16.68 -39.48 4.63
N ALA A 123 17.89 -39.60 4.08
CA ALA A 123 19.13 -39.51 4.84
C ALA A 123 19.31 -38.13 5.51
N ARG A 124 19.03 -37.04 4.77
CA ARG A 124 19.04 -35.66 5.29
C ARG A 124 18.03 -35.47 6.42
N LEU A 125 16.79 -35.94 6.24
CA LEU A 125 15.76 -35.86 7.27
C LEU A 125 16.18 -36.62 8.53
N ASN A 126 16.74 -37.82 8.37
CA ASN A 126 17.21 -38.64 9.49
C ASN A 126 18.34 -37.94 10.26
N ALA A 127 19.29 -37.29 9.56
CA ALA A 127 20.35 -36.53 10.19
C ALA A 127 19.79 -35.30 10.92
N LEU A 128 18.89 -34.56 10.27
CA LEU A 128 18.28 -33.35 10.82
C LEU A 128 17.54 -33.63 12.13
N ILE A 129 16.59 -34.57 12.15
CA ILE A 129 15.73 -34.81 13.33
C ILE A 129 16.51 -35.31 14.55
N GLN A 130 17.76 -35.77 14.37
CA GLN A 130 18.63 -36.22 15.44
C GLN A 130 19.50 -35.10 16.03
N GLN A 131 19.45 -33.89 15.48
CA GLN A 131 20.27 -32.78 15.96
C GLN A 131 19.65 -32.09 17.18
N GLY A 132 20.53 -31.61 18.07
CA GLY A 132 20.18 -31.07 19.37
C GLY A 132 20.41 -32.05 20.53
N GLN A 133 20.95 -31.54 21.65
CA GLN A 133 21.10 -32.32 22.89
C GLN A 133 19.74 -32.60 23.52
N VAL A 134 18.84 -31.62 23.50
CA VAL A 134 17.44 -31.72 23.90
C VAL A 134 16.56 -31.41 22.70
N ARG A 135 15.63 -32.33 22.39
CA ARG A 135 14.81 -32.29 21.18
C ARG A 135 13.34 -32.36 21.54
N TYR A 136 12.56 -31.43 20.99
CA TYR A 136 11.11 -31.41 21.12
C TYR A 136 10.48 -31.43 19.73
N TYR A 137 9.42 -32.20 19.59
CA TYR A 137 8.73 -32.42 18.32
C TYR A 137 7.27 -32.02 18.48
N PHE A 138 6.85 -30.96 17.80
CA PHE A 138 5.49 -30.44 17.86
C PHE A 138 4.78 -30.65 16.52
N VAL A 139 3.60 -31.25 16.61
CA VAL A 139 2.75 -31.61 15.47
C VAL A 139 1.32 -31.25 15.81
N ASN A 140 0.53 -30.83 14.81
CA ASN A 140 -0.88 -30.61 15.03
C ASN A 140 -1.59 -31.96 15.20
N SER A 141 -2.67 -31.97 15.96
CA SER A 141 -3.53 -33.15 16.07
C SER A 141 -4.38 -33.35 14.80
N THR A 142 -4.79 -32.24 14.17
CA THR A 142 -5.64 -32.21 12.98
C THR A 142 -5.16 -31.17 11.98
N LYS A 143 -5.28 -31.49 10.69
CA LYS A 143 -5.01 -30.57 9.57
C LYS A 143 -6.14 -30.66 8.55
N GLY A 144 -6.72 -29.52 8.16
CA GLY A 144 -7.83 -29.47 7.21
C GLY A 144 -9.05 -30.31 7.62
N GLY A 145 -9.34 -30.40 8.92
CA GLY A 145 -10.43 -31.21 9.48
C GLY A 145 -10.18 -32.73 9.51
N LYS A 146 -9.01 -33.22 9.09
CA LYS A 146 -8.61 -34.63 9.14
C LYS A 146 -7.47 -34.84 10.14
N GLN A 147 -7.27 -36.07 10.60
CA GLN A 147 -6.14 -36.41 11.47
C GLN A 147 -4.82 -36.09 10.76
N ALA A 148 -3.94 -35.34 11.45
CA ALA A 148 -2.64 -34.97 10.89
C ALA A 148 -1.80 -36.23 10.65
N ARG A 149 -1.18 -36.30 9.46
CA ARG A 149 -0.33 -37.41 9.04
C ARG A 149 1.12 -36.95 8.91
N PRO A 150 2.08 -37.79 9.31
CA PRO A 150 3.50 -37.60 9.00
C PRO A 150 3.79 -37.37 7.52
N CYS A 151 4.92 -36.72 7.21
CA CYS A 151 5.44 -36.68 5.85
C CYS A 151 5.80 -38.09 5.36
N MET A 152 5.75 -38.29 4.04
CA MET A 152 5.97 -39.60 3.41
C MET A 152 7.41 -40.12 3.60
N MET A 153 8.36 -39.23 3.88
CA MET A 153 9.74 -39.64 4.19
C MET A 153 9.83 -40.50 5.46
N PHE A 154 8.89 -40.35 6.42
CA PHE A 154 8.84 -41.22 7.59
C PHE A 154 8.43 -42.66 7.24
N ASP A 155 7.64 -42.86 6.18
CA ASP A 155 7.26 -44.20 5.72
C ASP A 155 8.50 -44.97 5.27
N LEU A 156 9.39 -44.27 4.56
CA LEU A 156 10.66 -44.79 4.07
C LEU A 156 11.65 -45.03 5.22
N LEU A 157 11.76 -44.06 6.15
CA LEU A 157 12.67 -44.15 7.29
C LEU A 157 12.37 -45.36 8.18
N TYR A 158 11.09 -45.61 8.47
CA TYR A 158 10.66 -46.72 9.31
C TYR A 158 10.30 -47.99 8.52
N ARG A 159 10.40 -47.95 7.18
CA ARG A 159 10.04 -49.04 6.26
C ARG A 159 8.63 -49.59 6.50
N LYS A 160 7.69 -48.72 6.88
CA LYS A 160 6.28 -49.06 7.14
C LYS A 160 5.42 -47.81 6.99
N PRO A 161 4.16 -47.92 6.53
CA PRO A 161 3.28 -46.77 6.39
C PRO A 161 2.94 -46.15 7.74
N MET A 162 3.17 -44.83 7.85
CA MET A 162 2.92 -44.00 9.02
C MET A 162 1.68 -43.12 8.80
N ASP A 163 0.52 -43.66 9.15
CA ASP A 163 -0.75 -42.95 9.10
C ASP A 163 -1.01 -42.02 10.30
N SER A 164 -0.14 -42.04 11.32
CA SER A 164 -0.30 -41.24 12.54
C SER A 164 1.02 -41.08 13.32
N PHE A 165 1.23 -39.90 13.93
CA PHE A 165 2.38 -39.66 14.82
C PHE A 165 2.40 -40.58 16.05
N SER A 166 1.26 -41.10 16.50
CA SER A 166 1.20 -42.06 17.60
C SER A 166 1.89 -43.40 17.29
N LYS A 167 2.14 -43.71 16.01
CA LYS A 167 2.92 -44.89 15.62
C LYS A 167 4.43 -44.67 15.68
N MET A 168 4.88 -43.41 15.74
CA MET A 168 6.30 -43.06 15.88
C MET A 168 6.72 -42.93 17.35
N CYS A 169 5.87 -42.37 18.20
CA CYS A 169 6.15 -42.21 19.62
C CYS A 169 5.16 -43.03 20.46
N GLY A 170 5.69 -43.92 21.31
CA GLY A 170 4.86 -44.74 22.23
C GLY A 170 4.05 -43.91 23.25
N LYS A 171 4.38 -42.62 23.41
CA LYS A 171 3.66 -41.67 24.26
C LYS A 171 3.52 -40.33 23.56
N LEU A 172 2.39 -40.11 22.88
CA LEU A 172 2.00 -38.80 22.38
C LEU A 172 1.38 -38.01 23.54
N VAL A 173 2.06 -36.95 23.99
CA VAL A 173 1.51 -36.04 25.01
C VAL A 173 0.55 -35.08 24.31
N LYS A 174 -0.75 -35.29 24.54
CA LYS A 174 -1.81 -34.38 24.09
C LYS A 174 -2.17 -33.45 25.25
N GLY A 175 -2.06 -32.14 25.05
CA GLY A 175 -2.42 -31.15 26.04
C GLY A 175 -1.73 -29.82 25.80
N ARG A 176 -2.14 -28.80 26.56
CA ARG A 176 -1.40 -27.55 26.66
C ARG A 176 -0.21 -27.81 27.59
N TRP A 177 1.01 -27.57 27.09
CA TRP A 177 2.25 -27.73 27.87
C TRP A 177 2.38 -26.70 28.98
N HIS A 178 1.64 -25.60 28.84
CA HIS A 178 1.35 -24.68 29.90
C HIS A 178 0.04 -25.14 30.55
N LYS A 179 0.07 -25.46 31.85
CA LYS A 179 -1.14 -25.28 32.65
C LYS A 179 -1.48 -23.81 32.46
N GLU A 180 -2.70 -23.48 32.05
CA GLU A 180 -3.24 -22.20 32.49
C GLU A 180 -3.12 -22.27 34.01
N GLU A 181 -2.09 -21.63 34.56
CA GLU A 181 -2.31 -20.95 35.81
C GLU A 181 -3.60 -20.20 35.57
N GLU A 182 -4.61 -20.52 36.38
CA GLU A 182 -5.81 -19.71 36.53
C GLU A 182 -5.34 -18.30 36.29
N GLN A 183 -5.76 -17.68 35.18
CA GLN A 183 -5.27 -16.34 34.86
C GLN A 183 -5.49 -15.59 36.16
N GLN A 184 -4.40 -15.30 36.88
CA GLN A 184 -4.44 -14.20 37.80
C GLN A 184 -4.68 -13.09 36.81
N MET A 185 -5.97 -12.75 36.64
CA MET A 185 -6.34 -11.39 36.32
C MET A 185 -5.37 -10.59 37.15
N PRO A 186 -4.41 -9.89 36.53
CA PRO A 186 -3.36 -9.21 37.26
C PRO A 186 -4.07 -8.53 38.40
N GLU A 187 -3.75 -8.99 39.62
CA GLU A 187 -4.47 -8.71 40.85
C GLU A 187 -4.96 -7.28 40.72
N ASP A 188 -6.28 -7.09 40.55
CA ASP A 188 -6.87 -5.86 40.00
C ASP A 188 -6.04 -4.71 40.53
N LEU A 189 -5.15 -4.16 39.68
CA LEU A 189 -4.11 -3.21 40.09
C LEU A 189 -4.87 -1.91 40.29
N SER A 190 -5.71 -1.95 41.31
CA SER A 190 -7.07 -1.44 41.38
C SER A 190 -7.29 -0.47 40.26
N ARG A 191 -7.52 -0.97 39.01
CA ARG A 191 -7.11 -0.29 37.74
C ARG A 191 -6.95 1.15 38.07
N GLY A 192 -5.73 1.58 38.42
CA GLY A 192 -5.53 2.95 38.85
C GLY A 192 -6.13 3.71 37.73
N ILE A 193 -7.36 4.22 37.93
CA ILE A 193 -8.13 4.78 36.84
C ILE A 193 -7.12 5.79 36.39
N VAL A 194 -6.68 5.69 35.14
CA VAL A 194 -5.93 6.79 34.56
C VAL A 194 -7.00 7.87 34.40
N THR A 195 -7.43 8.43 35.54
CA THR A 195 -8.17 9.65 35.70
C THR A 195 -7.19 10.67 35.19
N ASP A 196 -7.27 10.93 33.89
CA ASP A 196 -7.37 12.27 33.32
C ASP A 196 -6.79 12.39 31.92
N LYS A 197 -6.17 11.35 31.37
CA LYS A 197 -5.80 11.37 29.95
C LYS A 197 -6.98 10.98 29.08
N THR A 198 -7.98 11.86 29.04
CA THR A 198 -8.94 11.90 27.94
C THR A 198 -8.13 11.95 26.65
N PHE A 199 -8.34 11.03 25.71
CA PHE A 199 -7.67 11.12 24.42
C PHE A 199 -8.14 12.42 23.75
N ASN A 200 -7.25 13.40 23.65
CA ASN A 200 -7.53 14.71 23.08
C ASN A 200 -6.75 14.96 21.78
N GLY A 201 -6.18 13.89 21.20
CA GLY A 201 -5.49 13.97 19.92
C GLY A 201 -6.43 14.49 18.84
N LYS A 202 -5.89 15.36 17.97
CA LYS A 202 -6.58 15.79 16.75
C LYS A 202 -6.73 14.60 15.82
N PHE A 203 -7.76 14.60 14.99
CA PHE A 203 -7.92 13.59 13.95
C PHE A 203 -6.96 13.83 12.78
N SER A 204 -6.13 12.85 12.47
CA SER A 204 -5.59 12.68 11.12
C SER A 204 -6.70 12.25 10.15
N LYS A 205 -6.45 12.36 8.84
CA LYS A 205 -7.27 11.71 7.79
C LYS A 205 -7.60 10.24 8.14
N SER A 206 -6.58 9.41 8.37
CA SER A 206 -6.76 7.97 8.57
C SER A 206 -7.53 7.66 9.86
N SER A 207 -7.22 8.38 10.95
CA SER A 207 -7.90 8.19 12.23
C SER A 207 -9.37 8.62 12.17
N PHE A 208 -9.68 9.70 11.46
CA PHE A 208 -11.07 10.11 11.22
C PHE A 208 -11.82 9.08 10.36
N ASN A 209 -11.23 8.62 9.25
CA ASN A 209 -11.86 7.62 8.37
C ASN A 209 -12.18 6.33 9.17
N ASN A 210 -11.26 5.90 10.04
CA ASN A 210 -11.47 4.77 10.95
C ASN A 210 -12.62 5.01 11.92
N TYR A 211 -12.65 6.16 12.59
CA TYR A 211 -13.69 6.51 13.57
C TYR A 211 -15.06 6.66 12.93
N TYR A 212 -15.13 7.35 11.79
CA TYR A 212 -16.34 7.52 11.00
C TYR A 212 -16.91 6.16 10.57
N SER A 213 -16.05 5.24 10.14
CA SER A 213 -16.47 3.89 9.72
C SER A 213 -17.03 3.05 10.88
N CYS A 214 -16.35 3.09 12.04
CA CYS A 214 -16.80 2.48 13.28
C CYS A 214 -15.94 2.99 14.46
N PRO A 215 -16.52 3.46 15.58
CA PRO A 215 -15.75 3.89 16.75
C PRO A 215 -14.79 2.81 17.27
N ARG A 216 -15.23 1.55 17.25
CA ARG A 216 -14.40 0.42 17.66
C ARG A 216 -13.24 0.13 16.70
N ARG A 217 -13.40 0.44 15.40
CA ARG A 217 -12.30 0.38 14.41
C ARG A 217 -11.22 1.41 14.74
N PHE A 218 -11.61 2.63 15.11
CA PHE A 218 -10.67 3.66 15.57
C PHE A 218 -9.90 3.21 16.82
N MET A 219 -10.60 2.69 17.82
CA MET A 219 -9.95 2.15 19.02
C MET A 219 -8.89 1.10 18.67
N TYR A 220 -9.23 0.11 17.85
CA TYR A 220 -8.25 -0.91 17.45
C TYR A 220 -7.08 -0.31 16.65
N GLY A 221 -7.31 0.68 15.79
CA GLY A 221 -6.24 1.35 15.06
C GLY A 221 -5.28 2.17 15.93
N LEU A 222 -5.64 2.53 17.16
CA LEU A 222 -4.71 3.16 18.10
C LEU A 222 -3.74 2.14 18.74
N PHE A 223 -4.14 0.88 18.84
CA PHE A 223 -3.40 -0.14 19.60
C PHE A 223 -2.76 -1.22 18.73
N LEU A 224 -3.38 -1.52 17.59
CA LEU A 224 -2.99 -2.61 16.72
C LEU A 224 -2.46 -2.03 15.41
N THR A 225 -1.20 -2.33 15.13
CA THR A 225 -0.67 -2.15 13.78
C THR A 225 -1.34 -3.16 12.86
N THR A 226 -1.94 -2.67 11.78
CA THR A 226 -2.63 -3.57 10.83
C THR A 226 -1.65 -4.11 9.80
N PRO A 227 -1.90 -5.29 9.23
CA PRO A 227 -1.19 -5.74 8.04
C PRO A 227 -1.26 -4.72 6.91
N GLU A 228 -2.33 -3.93 6.78
CA GLU A 228 -2.45 -2.84 5.79
C GLU A 228 -1.37 -1.76 5.94
N GLU A 229 -0.94 -1.44 7.18
CA GLU A 229 0.20 -0.54 7.43
C GLU A 229 1.54 -1.17 6.98
N LYS A 230 1.60 -2.50 6.86
CA LYS A 230 2.73 -3.22 6.25
C LYS A 230 2.54 -3.46 4.74
N ASN A 231 1.31 -3.43 4.22
CA ASN A 231 0.96 -3.93 2.89
C ASN A 231 0.88 -2.87 1.77
N SER A 232 1.30 -1.62 1.99
CA SER A 232 1.66 -0.76 0.85
C SER A 232 3.02 -0.13 1.05
N GLU A 233 4.01 -0.97 1.32
CA GLU A 233 5.42 -0.61 1.14
C GLU A 233 5.64 0.03 -0.24
N PHE A 234 4.95 -0.45 -1.27
CA PHE A 234 4.91 0.17 -2.59
C PHE A 234 4.51 1.66 -2.54
N GLY A 235 3.39 2.00 -1.89
CA GLY A 235 2.97 3.40 -1.72
C GLY A 235 4.04 4.24 -1.03
N THR A 236 4.51 3.78 0.13
CA THR A 236 5.56 4.50 0.90
C THR A 236 6.83 4.73 0.08
N LEU A 237 7.23 3.76 -0.73
CA LEU A 237 8.40 3.89 -1.60
C LEU A 237 8.17 4.89 -2.74
N ILE A 238 6.98 4.94 -3.33
CA ILE A 238 6.66 5.95 -4.36
C ILE A 238 6.63 7.36 -3.76
N HIS A 239 6.10 7.55 -2.55
CA HIS A 239 6.20 8.85 -1.85
C HIS A 239 7.65 9.22 -1.56
N SER A 240 8.45 8.27 -1.06
CA SER A 240 9.89 8.48 -0.83
C SER A 240 10.63 8.84 -2.13
N PHE A 241 10.30 8.19 -3.24
CA PHE A 241 10.89 8.53 -4.53
C PHE A 241 10.45 9.92 -5.02
N ALA A 242 9.18 10.28 -4.85
CA ALA A 242 8.69 11.61 -5.22
C ALA A 242 9.43 12.71 -4.44
N GLU A 243 9.58 12.55 -3.12
CA GLU A 243 10.36 13.46 -2.29
C GLU A 243 11.83 13.53 -2.73
N LEU A 244 12.46 12.39 -3.04
CA LEU A 244 13.82 12.37 -3.58
C LEU A 244 13.91 13.20 -4.86
N TYR A 245 13.00 12.98 -5.81
CA TYR A 245 13.05 13.63 -7.10
C TYR A 245 12.82 15.14 -6.99
N VAL A 246 11.94 15.58 -6.08
CA VAL A 246 11.75 17.01 -5.79
C VAL A 246 13.04 17.64 -5.25
N CYS A 247 13.69 17.02 -4.27
CA CYS A 247 14.87 17.58 -3.63
C CYS A 247 16.14 17.46 -4.47
N TYR A 248 16.28 16.37 -5.22
CA TYR A 248 17.51 15.93 -5.86
C TYR A 248 17.26 15.38 -7.28
N PRO A 249 16.67 16.17 -8.20
CA PRO A 249 16.33 15.68 -9.54
C PRO A 249 17.57 15.25 -10.33
N GLN A 250 18.70 15.96 -10.18
CA GLN A 250 19.95 15.64 -10.88
C GLN A 250 20.52 14.28 -10.49
N ASP A 251 20.44 13.88 -9.21
CA ASP A 251 20.92 12.56 -8.78
C ASP A 251 20.09 11.44 -9.44
N VAL A 252 18.79 11.70 -9.66
CA VAL A 252 17.91 10.75 -10.35
C VAL A 252 18.20 10.69 -11.84
N GLU A 253 18.50 11.83 -12.48
CA GLU A 253 18.93 11.89 -13.88
C GLU A 253 20.27 11.18 -14.10
N ASP A 254 21.24 11.39 -13.22
CA ASP A 254 22.60 10.86 -13.35
C ASP A 254 22.65 9.33 -13.15
N LEU A 255 21.88 8.81 -12.16
CA LEU A 255 21.84 7.38 -11.85
C LEU A 255 20.82 6.61 -12.71
N GLY A 256 19.79 7.31 -13.20
CA GLY A 256 18.70 6.75 -13.98
C GLY A 256 17.67 5.99 -13.14
N LEU A 257 16.44 5.93 -13.64
CA LEU A 257 15.32 5.29 -12.94
C LEU A 257 15.57 3.80 -12.62
N ASP A 258 16.28 3.07 -13.49
CA ASP A 258 16.55 1.64 -13.26
C ASP A 258 17.34 1.40 -11.97
N HIS A 259 18.23 2.32 -11.57
CA HIS A 259 18.97 2.20 -10.30
C HIS A 259 18.04 2.22 -9.08
N PHE A 260 17.06 3.13 -9.06
CA PHE A 260 16.10 3.25 -7.96
C PHE A 260 15.07 2.13 -7.96
N VAL A 261 14.71 1.63 -9.14
CA VAL A 261 13.86 0.45 -9.29
C VAL A 261 14.55 -0.78 -8.71
N ASP A 262 15.83 -0.98 -8.99
CA ASP A 262 16.60 -2.11 -8.45
C ASP A 262 16.72 -2.01 -6.91
N MET A 263 16.96 -0.80 -6.37
CA MET A 263 16.98 -0.55 -4.93
C MET A 263 15.67 -0.91 -4.22
N ILE A 264 14.51 -0.74 -4.88
CA ILE A 264 13.21 -1.19 -4.37
C ILE A 264 13.05 -2.70 -4.52
N SER A 265 13.45 -3.25 -5.66
CA SER A 265 13.13 -4.63 -6.05
C SER A 265 13.67 -5.64 -5.04
N ASP A 266 14.84 -5.35 -4.44
CA ASP A 266 15.42 -6.18 -3.37
C ASP A 266 14.52 -6.24 -2.12
N SER A 267 13.90 -5.12 -1.73
CA SER A 267 12.97 -5.07 -0.59
C SER A 267 11.59 -5.67 -0.93
N TYR A 268 11.13 -5.47 -2.16
CA TYR A 268 9.83 -5.94 -2.64
C TYR A 268 9.80 -7.44 -2.97
N SER A 269 10.95 -8.02 -3.32
CA SER A 269 11.13 -9.46 -3.61
C SER A 269 10.75 -10.37 -2.43
N GLY A 270 10.89 -9.88 -1.19
CA GLY A 270 10.48 -10.60 0.02
C GLY A 270 8.96 -10.68 0.25
N LEU A 271 8.19 -9.84 -0.45
CA LEU A 271 6.72 -9.77 -0.35
C LEU A 271 6.01 -10.42 -1.54
N SER A 272 6.68 -10.50 -2.69
CA SER A 272 6.12 -11.03 -3.94
C SER A 272 6.68 -12.41 -4.29
N SER A 273 6.00 -13.14 -5.18
CA SER A 273 6.53 -14.40 -5.69
C SER A 273 7.66 -14.12 -6.69
N PRO A 274 8.75 -14.92 -6.73
CA PRO A 274 9.80 -14.78 -7.74
C PRO A 274 9.30 -14.80 -9.20
N MET A 275 8.12 -15.38 -9.45
CA MET A 275 7.50 -15.40 -10.78
C MET A 275 6.88 -14.06 -11.19
N MET A 276 6.71 -13.13 -10.25
CA MET A 276 6.09 -11.81 -10.43
C MET A 276 7.09 -10.65 -10.46
N GLU A 277 8.36 -10.92 -10.15
CA GLU A 277 9.43 -9.91 -10.04
C GLU A 277 9.53 -9.01 -11.27
N GLY A 278 9.48 -9.57 -12.49
CA GLY A 278 9.52 -8.78 -13.72
C GLY A 278 8.31 -7.86 -13.91
N LEU A 279 7.13 -8.27 -13.45
CA LEU A 279 5.91 -7.47 -13.52
C LEU A 279 5.90 -6.37 -12.45
N ASP A 280 6.40 -6.68 -11.25
CA ASP A 280 6.54 -5.71 -10.17
C ASP A 280 7.59 -4.66 -10.51
N ARG A 281 8.75 -5.06 -11.06
CA ARG A 281 9.78 -4.15 -11.56
C ARG A 281 9.24 -3.18 -12.61
N ALA A 282 8.44 -3.68 -13.55
CA ALA A 282 7.80 -2.84 -14.57
C ALA A 282 6.83 -1.83 -13.97
N LYS A 283 5.99 -2.26 -13.01
CA LYS A 283 5.05 -1.38 -12.30
C LYS A 283 5.76 -0.30 -11.49
N ILE A 284 6.81 -0.66 -10.76
CA ILE A 284 7.62 0.29 -9.98
C ILE A 284 8.25 1.34 -10.89
N LYS A 285 8.90 0.89 -11.98
CA LYS A 285 9.51 1.78 -12.96
C LYS A 285 8.51 2.75 -13.56
N GLN A 286 7.32 2.25 -13.88
CA GLN A 286 6.24 3.06 -14.42
C GLN A 286 5.73 4.11 -13.44
N ALA A 287 5.48 3.73 -12.18
CA ALA A 287 5.06 4.66 -11.15
C ALA A 287 6.08 5.79 -10.97
N MET A 288 7.37 5.44 -10.86
CA MET A 288 8.47 6.41 -10.74
C MET A 288 8.52 7.34 -11.95
N TRP A 289 8.45 6.81 -13.17
CA TRP A 289 8.46 7.60 -14.40
C TRP A 289 7.28 8.56 -14.50
N THR A 290 6.09 8.13 -14.08
CA THR A 290 4.88 8.96 -14.11
C THR A 290 5.00 10.09 -13.07
N VAL A 291 5.55 9.79 -11.89
CA VAL A 291 5.87 10.78 -10.85
C VAL A 291 6.88 11.82 -11.34
N THR A 292 7.98 11.41 -12.01
CA THR A 292 8.97 12.38 -12.52
C THR A 292 8.33 13.31 -13.54
N ARG A 293 7.56 12.78 -14.50
CA ARG A 293 6.84 13.59 -15.51
C ARG A 293 5.88 14.59 -14.88
N TYR A 294 5.21 14.21 -13.79
CA TYR A 294 4.29 15.11 -13.10
C TYR A 294 5.03 16.23 -12.37
N ILE A 295 6.10 15.90 -11.65
CA ILE A 295 6.95 16.90 -10.98
C ILE A 295 7.59 17.87 -11.99
N ASP A 296 8.05 17.36 -13.13
CA ASP A 296 8.57 18.19 -14.23
C ASP A 296 7.48 19.11 -14.80
N HIS A 297 6.26 18.60 -14.95
CA HIS A 297 5.11 19.39 -15.40
C HIS A 297 4.76 20.51 -14.44
N LEU A 298 4.92 20.31 -13.12
CA LEU A 298 4.77 21.37 -12.11
C LEU A 298 5.87 22.44 -12.21
N GLY A 299 6.98 22.14 -12.88
CA GLY A 299 8.09 23.08 -13.10
C GLY A 299 8.77 23.50 -11.80
N ILE A 300 8.94 22.55 -10.86
CA ILE A 300 9.56 22.80 -9.56
C ILE A 300 11.03 23.18 -9.76
N LYS A 301 11.46 24.28 -9.15
CA LYS A 301 12.82 24.83 -9.24
C LYS A 301 13.23 25.41 -7.89
N ASP A 302 14.54 25.53 -7.65
CA ASP A 302 15.08 26.20 -6.45
C ASP A 302 14.52 25.66 -5.12
N VAL A 303 14.44 24.33 -4.99
CA VAL A 303 13.91 23.66 -3.79
C VAL A 303 14.81 23.91 -2.58
N PRO A 304 14.26 24.41 -1.45
CA PRO A 304 15.05 24.67 -0.25
C PRO A 304 15.38 23.36 0.46
N LEU A 305 16.67 23.03 0.61
CA LEU A 305 17.14 21.87 1.38
C LEU A 305 17.39 22.27 2.84
N ASP A 306 16.32 22.61 3.54
CA ASP A 306 16.34 23.29 4.84
C ASP A 306 15.98 22.40 6.04
N THR A 307 15.56 21.16 5.77
CA THR A 307 15.05 20.24 6.79
C THR A 307 16.00 19.07 6.96
N PRO A 308 16.64 18.86 8.14
CA PRO A 308 17.50 17.71 8.35
C PRO A 308 16.70 16.40 8.26
N LEU A 309 17.23 15.43 7.53
CA LEU A 309 16.57 14.13 7.32
C LEU A 309 16.37 13.37 8.64
N SER A 310 17.26 13.57 9.61
CA SER A 310 17.23 12.97 10.95
C SER A 310 16.04 13.40 11.81
N VAL A 311 15.40 14.53 11.50
CA VAL A 311 14.21 15.02 12.23
C VAL A 311 12.94 14.29 11.78
N LYS A 312 12.94 13.69 10.59
CA LYS A 312 11.78 12.95 10.09
C LYS A 312 11.59 11.66 10.88
N LYS A 313 10.35 11.42 11.32
CA LYS A 313 9.95 10.17 12.00
C LYS A 313 10.20 8.94 11.12
N HIS A 314 10.01 9.09 9.81
CA HIS A 314 10.28 8.08 8.80
C HIS A 314 11.20 8.68 7.74
N PRO A 315 12.54 8.65 7.96
CA PRO A 315 13.51 9.16 7.02
C PRO A 315 13.39 8.50 5.63
N ASN A 316 13.61 9.30 4.59
CA ASN A 316 13.57 8.85 3.21
C ASN A 316 14.72 7.87 2.91
N ARG A 317 14.37 6.63 2.54
CA ARG A 317 15.34 5.54 2.33
C ARG A 317 16.31 5.82 1.17
N PHE A 318 15.85 6.45 0.09
CA PHE A 318 16.72 6.77 -1.05
C PHE A 318 17.72 7.84 -0.70
N MET A 319 17.29 8.88 0.02
CA MET A 319 18.19 9.94 0.49
C MET A 319 19.26 9.37 1.42
N ILE A 320 18.90 8.45 2.32
CA ILE A 320 19.87 7.73 3.16
C ILE A 320 20.87 6.95 2.31
N ALA A 321 20.38 6.16 1.34
CA ALA A 321 21.23 5.35 0.47
C ALA A 321 22.21 6.18 -0.36
N LEU A 322 21.81 7.40 -0.74
CA LEU A 322 22.64 8.37 -1.47
C LEU A 322 23.49 9.26 -0.55
N GLY A 323 23.43 9.08 0.77
CA GLY A 323 24.20 9.87 1.73
C GLY A 323 23.76 11.35 1.82
N LYS A 324 22.49 11.65 1.56
CA LYS A 324 21.93 13.00 1.67
C LYS A 324 21.52 13.29 3.12
N GLU A 325 21.87 14.48 3.61
CA GLU A 325 21.61 14.88 5.00
C GLU A 325 20.34 15.72 5.16
N PHE A 326 19.86 16.34 4.08
CA PHE A 326 18.77 17.30 4.10
C PHE A 326 17.65 16.90 3.14
N THR A 327 16.45 17.38 3.44
CA THR A 327 15.25 17.37 2.62
C THR A 327 14.63 18.77 2.68
N SER A 328 13.45 18.94 2.10
CA SER A 328 12.78 20.21 1.99
C SER A 328 11.53 20.33 2.86
N SER A 329 11.33 21.52 3.43
CA SER A 329 10.12 21.92 4.15
C SER A 329 8.86 21.96 3.27
N ILE A 330 9.01 21.85 1.94
CA ILE A 330 7.92 21.75 0.98
C ILE A 330 7.39 20.32 0.82
N CYS A 331 8.11 19.30 1.31
CA CYS A 331 7.73 17.89 1.20
C CYS A 331 7.39 17.30 2.58
N GLU A 332 6.39 16.43 2.64
CA GLU A 332 5.94 15.74 3.87
C GLU A 332 5.69 16.71 5.04
N GLN A 333 5.00 17.80 4.75
CA GLN A 333 4.78 18.89 5.69
C GLN A 333 3.65 18.56 6.67
N ASP A 334 3.99 18.43 7.94
CA ASP A 334 3.02 18.27 9.03
C ASP A 334 2.36 19.61 9.39
N LEU A 335 1.02 19.63 9.34
CA LEU A 335 0.18 20.77 9.71
C LEU A 335 -0.85 20.36 10.75
N GLU A 336 -1.12 21.25 11.70
CA GLU A 336 -2.24 21.14 12.61
C GLU A 336 -3.16 22.34 12.48
N SER A 337 -4.47 22.12 12.64
CA SER A 337 -5.46 23.19 12.67
C SER A 337 -5.58 23.74 14.09
N ASP A 338 -5.68 25.07 14.21
CA ASP A 338 -6.00 25.74 15.47
C ASP A 338 -7.52 25.87 15.66
N LYS A 339 -8.29 25.82 14.57
CA LYS A 339 -9.74 26.01 14.57
C LYS A 339 -10.52 24.71 14.73
N TYR A 340 -10.05 23.64 14.12
CA TYR A 340 -10.71 22.34 14.08
C TYR A 340 -9.79 21.26 14.68
N PRO A 341 -10.34 20.17 15.23
CA PRO A 341 -9.54 19.12 15.84
C PRO A 341 -8.97 18.17 14.78
N VAL A 342 -8.21 18.71 13.83
CA VAL A 342 -7.59 17.96 12.73
C VAL A 342 -6.11 18.29 12.56
N HIS A 343 -5.36 17.32 12.05
CA HIS A 343 -4.00 17.49 11.56
C HIS A 343 -3.81 16.71 10.26
N GLY A 344 -2.78 17.04 9.49
CA GLY A 344 -2.51 16.39 8.21
C GLY A 344 -1.05 16.53 7.80
N GLN A 345 -0.56 15.54 7.06
CA GLN A 345 0.78 15.51 6.48
C GLN A 345 0.63 15.68 4.96
N LEU A 346 1.12 16.79 4.43
CA LEU A 346 1.02 17.10 3.01
C LEU A 346 2.22 16.52 2.26
N ASP A 347 2.00 15.69 1.24
CA ASP A 347 3.11 15.08 0.50
C ASP A 347 3.99 16.13 -0.19
N LEU A 348 3.37 17.05 -0.94
CA LEU A 348 4.06 18.15 -1.62
C LEU A 348 3.24 19.44 -1.56
N PHE A 349 3.91 20.53 -1.20
CA PHE A 349 3.38 21.88 -1.27
C PHE A 349 4.25 22.76 -2.18
N TRP A 350 3.76 23.11 -3.38
CA TRP A 350 4.52 23.90 -4.33
C TRP A 350 3.72 25.08 -4.89
N ASN A 351 4.26 26.29 -4.72
CA ASN A 351 3.65 27.53 -5.20
C ASN A 351 2.16 27.66 -4.83
N GLY A 352 1.80 27.33 -3.58
CA GLY A 352 0.42 27.38 -3.11
C GLY A 352 -0.48 26.18 -3.48
N LEU A 353 -0.01 25.24 -4.30
CA LEU A 353 -0.73 24.00 -4.64
C LEU A 353 -0.30 22.86 -3.71
N ILE A 354 -1.27 22.09 -3.23
CA ILE A 354 -1.02 20.83 -2.51
C ILE A 354 -1.17 19.69 -3.51
N THR A 355 -0.20 18.80 -3.58
CA THR A 355 -0.31 17.51 -4.29
C THR A 355 -0.29 16.39 -3.26
N ASP A 356 -1.15 15.40 -3.47
CA ASP A 356 -1.06 14.10 -2.82
C ASP A 356 -0.91 12.99 -3.88
N TYR A 357 0.02 12.07 -3.63
CA TYR A 357 0.35 10.97 -4.53
C TYR A 357 -0.48 9.73 -4.17
N LYS A 358 -1.07 9.08 -5.18
CA LYS A 358 -1.89 7.87 -5.03
C LYS A 358 -1.33 6.75 -5.89
N THR A 359 -1.08 5.60 -5.25
CA THR A 359 -0.65 4.36 -5.92
C THR A 359 -1.75 3.32 -6.04
N GLY A 360 -2.91 3.55 -5.42
CA GLY A 360 -4.09 2.70 -5.54
C GLY A 360 -4.86 2.92 -6.84
N SER A 361 -5.95 2.16 -7.01
CA SER A 361 -6.84 2.32 -8.17
C SER A 361 -7.37 3.75 -8.28
N PRO A 362 -7.39 4.34 -9.50
CA PRO A 362 -7.87 5.69 -9.71
C PRO A 362 -9.35 5.81 -9.37
N SER A 363 -9.70 6.86 -8.63
CA SER A 363 -11.08 7.21 -8.34
C SER A 363 -11.54 8.35 -9.24
N ASP A 364 -12.77 8.29 -9.73
CA ASP A 364 -13.38 9.39 -10.45
C ASP A 364 -13.87 10.49 -9.48
N VAL A 365 -14.10 11.70 -10.00
CA VAL A 365 -14.55 12.84 -9.19
C VAL A 365 -15.88 12.60 -8.49
N LYS A 366 -16.73 11.73 -9.04
CA LYS A 366 -18.01 11.36 -8.44
C LYS A 366 -17.79 10.53 -7.19
N SER A 367 -16.96 9.50 -7.27
CA SER A 367 -16.61 8.62 -6.15
C SER A 367 -15.90 9.40 -5.05
N ILE A 368 -15.01 10.33 -5.42
CA ILE A 368 -14.32 11.22 -4.48
C ILE A 368 -15.35 12.10 -3.75
N ALA A 369 -16.28 12.73 -4.49
CA ALA A 369 -17.33 13.56 -3.91
C ALA A 369 -18.22 12.80 -2.93
N GLU A 370 -18.63 11.58 -3.29
CA GLU A 370 -19.43 10.71 -2.40
C GLU A 370 -18.63 10.28 -1.16
N ALA A 371 -17.33 9.97 -1.31
CA ALA A 371 -16.49 9.49 -0.23
C ALA A 371 -16.21 10.53 0.86
N MET A 372 -16.14 11.81 0.49
CA MET A 372 -15.90 12.92 1.42
C MET A 372 -17.18 13.56 1.97
N THR A 373 -18.36 13.08 1.59
CA THR A 373 -19.64 13.64 2.02
C THR A 373 -20.16 12.95 3.29
N PRO A 374 -20.36 13.68 4.41
CA PRO A 374 -20.95 13.11 5.62
C PRO A 374 -22.32 12.49 5.37
N GLY A 375 -22.54 11.29 5.93
CA GLY A 375 -23.79 10.55 5.78
C GLY A 375 -23.88 9.70 4.52
N SER A 376 -22.87 9.71 3.64
CA SER A 376 -22.83 8.79 2.51
C SER A 376 -22.59 7.34 2.99
N ASN A 377 -23.20 6.39 2.26
CA ASN A 377 -23.08 4.94 2.52
C ASN A 377 -21.92 4.31 1.73
N VAL A 378 -20.89 5.10 1.40
CA VAL A 378 -19.73 4.56 0.69
C VAL A 378 -18.99 3.56 1.57
N LYS A 379 -18.38 2.56 0.92
CA LYS A 379 -17.62 1.52 1.61
C LYS A 379 -16.35 2.07 2.27
N TYR A 380 -15.67 2.99 1.59
CA TYR A 380 -14.41 3.59 2.01
C TYR A 380 -14.59 5.11 2.08
N PRO A 381 -14.97 5.66 3.24
CA PRO A 381 -15.05 7.11 3.43
C PRO A 381 -13.64 7.72 3.34
N GLU A 382 -13.56 8.90 2.75
CA GLU A 382 -12.28 9.58 2.51
C GLU A 382 -12.43 11.09 2.68
N PHE A 383 -11.97 11.62 3.81
CA PHE A 383 -12.09 13.04 4.15
C PHE A 383 -10.79 13.84 3.95
N GLN A 384 -9.82 13.30 3.22
CA GLN A 384 -8.54 13.97 2.98
C GLN A 384 -8.67 15.37 2.38
N ALA A 385 -9.43 15.49 1.29
CA ALA A 385 -9.58 16.75 0.56
C ALA A 385 -10.11 17.91 1.44
N PRO A 386 -11.24 17.78 2.16
CA PRO A 386 -11.71 18.86 3.04
C PRO A 386 -10.73 19.15 4.19
N ILE A 387 -10.09 18.14 4.78
CA ILE A 387 -9.10 18.38 5.85
C ILE A 387 -7.92 19.20 5.32
N TYR A 388 -7.35 18.82 4.18
CA TYR A 388 -6.15 19.45 3.64
C TYR A 388 -6.44 20.86 3.14
N LEU A 389 -7.59 21.06 2.48
CA LEU A 389 -8.05 22.40 2.09
C LEU A 389 -8.28 23.29 3.33
N SER A 390 -8.85 22.77 4.42
CA SER A 390 -9.04 23.57 5.64
C SER A 390 -7.70 23.98 6.27
N LEU A 391 -6.75 23.04 6.40
CA LEU A 391 -5.40 23.32 6.91
C LEU A 391 -4.67 24.36 6.04
N SER A 392 -4.84 24.26 4.72
CA SER A 392 -4.26 25.20 3.75
C SER A 392 -4.77 26.63 3.92
N LEU A 393 -6.05 26.80 4.23
CA LEU A 393 -6.66 28.12 4.45
C LEU A 393 -6.13 28.80 5.70
N GLU A 394 -5.90 28.03 6.77
CA GLU A 394 -5.41 28.55 8.06
C GLU A 394 -3.97 29.03 7.96
N LYS A 395 -3.11 28.30 7.25
CA LYS A 395 -1.69 28.64 7.14
C LYS A 395 -1.40 29.81 6.20
N GLY A 396 -2.26 30.05 5.20
CA GLY A 396 -2.11 31.13 4.23
C GLY A 396 -1.03 30.85 3.17
N GLY A 397 -1.08 31.57 2.04
CA GLY A 397 -0.16 31.35 0.90
C GLY A 397 -0.55 30.19 -0.05
N TYR A 398 -1.74 29.61 0.13
CA TYR A 398 -2.26 28.52 -0.68
C TYR A 398 -3.20 29.04 -1.78
N ARG A 399 -3.15 28.40 -2.96
CA ARG A 399 -3.98 28.70 -4.14
C ARG A 399 -5.42 28.16 -4.02
N LYS A 400 -5.77 27.53 -2.90
CA LYS A 400 -7.07 26.86 -2.70
C LYS A 400 -7.26 25.67 -3.65
N GLU A 401 -6.14 25.04 -4.01
CA GLU A 401 -6.05 23.92 -4.96
C GLU A 401 -5.43 22.71 -4.27
N PHE A 402 -6.01 21.54 -4.52
CA PHE A 402 -5.53 20.25 -4.07
C PHE A 402 -5.61 19.25 -5.22
N ASP A 403 -4.49 18.66 -5.59
CA ASP A 403 -4.37 17.71 -6.69
C ASP A 403 -4.15 16.31 -6.14
N LEU A 404 -5.03 15.39 -6.52
CA LEU A 404 -4.86 13.96 -6.29
C LEU A 404 -4.24 13.36 -7.54
N PHE A 405 -2.95 13.05 -7.49
CA PHE A 405 -2.22 12.49 -8.61
C PHE A 405 -2.12 10.97 -8.49
N TYR A 406 -2.61 10.25 -9.49
CA TYR A 406 -2.59 8.78 -9.52
C TYR A 406 -1.41 8.28 -10.37
N ALA A 407 -0.36 7.79 -9.70
CA ALA A 407 0.88 7.36 -10.33
C ALA A 407 0.71 6.16 -11.29
N MET A 408 -0.36 5.39 -11.12
CA MET A 408 -0.69 4.19 -11.91
C MET A 408 -1.92 4.38 -12.82
N ASP A 409 -2.46 5.59 -12.94
CA ASP A 409 -3.58 5.83 -13.87
C ASP A 409 -3.10 5.87 -15.33
N ASN A 410 -3.96 5.49 -16.27
CA ASN A 410 -3.69 5.44 -17.71
C ASN A 410 -2.39 4.69 -18.10
N ASP A 411 -1.96 3.75 -17.26
CA ASP A 411 -0.70 3.00 -17.31
C ASP A 411 -0.50 2.18 -18.60
N ALA A 412 -1.56 1.60 -19.16
CA ALA A 412 -1.47 0.89 -20.45
C ALA A 412 -1.33 1.84 -21.66
N VAL A 413 -1.78 3.09 -21.54
CA VAL A 413 -1.91 4.03 -22.67
C VAL A 413 -0.72 5.00 -22.72
N SER A 414 -0.17 5.40 -21.57
CA SER A 414 0.91 6.39 -21.45
C SER A 414 2.26 5.96 -22.04
N ILE A 415 2.45 4.66 -22.29
CA ILE A 415 3.67 4.10 -22.91
C ILE A 415 3.58 4.14 -24.45
N VAL A 416 2.35 4.13 -25.00
CA VAL A 416 2.09 3.98 -26.43
C VAL A 416 1.64 5.29 -27.07
N ASP A 417 0.86 6.10 -26.35
CA ASP A 417 0.35 7.40 -26.79
C ASP A 417 0.89 8.52 -25.87
N ASP A 418 1.13 9.72 -26.45
CA ASP A 418 1.51 10.93 -25.70
C ASP A 418 0.31 11.51 -24.94
N VAL A 419 -0.23 10.72 -24.01
CA VAL A 419 -1.31 11.16 -23.14
C VAL A 419 -0.75 12.24 -22.20
N PRO A 420 -1.43 13.40 -22.07
CA PRO A 420 -1.04 14.42 -21.13
C PRO A 420 -1.01 13.87 -19.70
N ILE A 421 0.08 14.12 -18.97
CA ILE A 421 0.26 13.69 -17.57
C ILE A 421 -0.85 14.22 -16.64
N THR A 422 -1.51 15.29 -17.05
CA THR A 422 -2.68 15.88 -16.37
C THR A 422 -3.91 14.97 -16.33
N SER A 423 -4.00 13.97 -17.22
CA SER A 423 -5.08 12.96 -17.20
C SER A 423 -5.02 12.04 -15.97
N ASN A 424 -3.87 11.96 -15.31
CA ASN A 424 -3.66 11.21 -14.07
C ASN A 424 -4.03 12.01 -12.82
N VAL A 425 -4.51 13.25 -12.99
CA VAL A 425 -4.82 14.15 -11.88
C VAL A 425 -6.34 14.23 -11.71
N ARG A 426 -6.79 14.24 -10.45
CA ARG A 426 -8.11 14.73 -10.08
C ARG A 426 -7.94 16.06 -9.36
N TYR A 427 -8.53 17.10 -9.92
CA TYR A 427 -8.39 18.47 -9.49
C TYR A 427 -9.46 18.80 -8.46
N ILE A 428 -9.07 19.08 -7.22
CA ILE A 428 -9.99 19.56 -6.18
C ILE A 428 -9.73 21.04 -5.95
N ARG A 429 -10.77 21.86 -6.07
CA ARG A 429 -10.68 23.32 -6.06
C ARG A 429 -11.69 23.91 -5.11
N LEU A 430 -11.29 24.87 -4.29
CA LEU A 430 -12.20 25.52 -3.36
C LEU A 430 -12.72 26.85 -3.95
N SER A 431 -14.05 26.96 -4.04
CA SER A 431 -14.78 28.17 -4.38
C SER A 431 -15.32 28.84 -3.13
N GLU A 432 -15.10 30.14 -2.96
CA GLU A 432 -15.66 30.92 -1.86
C GLU A 432 -17.11 31.37 -2.09
N LYS A 433 -17.68 31.02 -3.24
CA LYS A 433 -19.00 31.46 -3.67
C LYS A 433 -20.08 30.42 -3.34
N SER A 434 -21.35 30.82 -3.49
CA SER A 434 -22.46 29.86 -3.46
C SER A 434 -22.32 28.84 -4.59
N ILE A 435 -23.02 27.72 -4.50
CA ILE A 435 -22.99 26.70 -5.55
C ILE A 435 -23.50 27.23 -6.89
N LYS A 436 -24.54 28.08 -6.88
CA LYS A 436 -25.05 28.77 -8.07
C LYS A 436 -23.98 29.68 -8.69
N ASP A 437 -23.34 30.51 -7.87
CA ASP A 437 -22.32 31.44 -8.36
C ASP A 437 -21.06 30.70 -8.84
N THR A 438 -20.74 29.57 -8.23
CA THR A 438 -19.66 28.67 -8.66
C THR A 438 -19.95 28.10 -10.04
N ILE A 439 -21.15 27.54 -10.26
CA ILE A 439 -21.62 27.08 -11.59
C ILE A 439 -21.46 28.16 -12.66
N VAL A 440 -21.86 29.38 -12.33
CA VAL A 440 -21.91 30.48 -13.30
C VAL A 440 -20.53 31.07 -13.59
N SER A 441 -19.60 31.02 -12.63
CA SER A 441 -18.30 31.68 -12.74
C SER A 441 -17.12 30.76 -13.04
N SER A 442 -17.29 29.44 -12.93
CA SER A 442 -16.25 28.47 -13.26
C SER A 442 -15.94 28.43 -14.76
N GLU A 443 -14.71 28.80 -15.13
CA GLU A 443 -14.21 28.74 -16.51
C GLU A 443 -14.02 27.29 -16.99
N GLY A 444 -13.56 26.41 -16.08
CA GLY A 444 -13.42 24.98 -16.35
C GLY A 444 -14.76 24.35 -16.65
N PHE A 445 -15.80 24.67 -15.86
CA PHE A 445 -17.14 24.15 -16.08
C PHE A 445 -17.76 24.65 -17.39
N ARG A 446 -17.54 25.93 -17.75
CA ARG A 446 -17.96 26.48 -19.05
C ARG A 446 -17.32 25.72 -20.21
N SER A 447 -16.01 25.46 -20.11
CA SER A 447 -15.26 24.70 -21.12
C SER A 447 -15.81 23.28 -21.25
N TYR A 448 -16.08 22.59 -20.14
CA TYR A 448 -16.73 21.28 -20.13
C TYR A 448 -18.10 21.30 -20.82
N LEU A 449 -18.95 22.29 -20.52
CA LEU A 449 -20.30 22.40 -21.09
C LEU A 449 -20.29 22.69 -22.59
N SER A 450 -19.26 23.35 -23.11
CA SER A 450 -19.08 23.60 -24.55
C SER A 450 -18.92 22.31 -25.38
N VAL A 451 -18.59 21.20 -24.70
CA VAL A 451 -18.51 19.85 -25.29
C VAL A 451 -19.69 18.99 -24.84
N ALA A 452 -20.06 19.07 -23.56
CA ALA A 452 -21.03 18.18 -22.94
C ALA A 452 -22.49 18.49 -23.31
N LEU A 453 -22.85 19.76 -23.58
CA LEU A 453 -24.21 20.12 -23.95
C LEU A 453 -24.58 19.69 -25.38
N SER A 454 -25.88 19.64 -25.65
CA SER A 454 -26.38 19.32 -26.99
C SER A 454 -25.90 20.34 -28.04
N LYS A 455 -25.85 19.93 -29.31
CA LYS A 455 -25.38 20.78 -30.42
C LYS A 455 -26.05 22.16 -30.47
N ASN A 456 -27.32 22.25 -30.06
CA ASN A 456 -28.11 23.48 -30.06
C ASN A 456 -27.73 24.45 -28.93
N LEU A 457 -27.14 23.95 -27.84
CA LEU A 457 -26.84 24.74 -26.64
C LEU A 457 -25.35 25.02 -26.46
N ARG A 458 -24.48 24.11 -26.94
CA ARG A 458 -23.04 24.14 -26.65
C ARG A 458 -22.29 25.37 -27.17
N GLY A 459 -22.81 26.05 -28.20
CA GLY A 459 -22.26 27.31 -28.71
C GLY A 459 -22.70 28.56 -27.94
N ASN A 460 -23.61 28.41 -26.98
CA ASN A 460 -24.27 29.51 -26.27
C ASN A 460 -24.07 29.44 -24.75
N VAL A 461 -23.06 28.72 -24.27
CA VAL A 461 -22.81 28.50 -22.83
C VAL A 461 -22.75 29.83 -22.06
N ASP A 462 -22.07 30.85 -22.58
CA ASP A 462 -21.97 32.16 -21.92
C ASP A 462 -23.29 32.91 -21.84
N ALA A 463 -24.16 32.77 -22.85
CA ALA A 463 -25.50 33.34 -22.82
C ALA A 463 -26.35 32.62 -21.75
N ILE A 464 -26.31 31.29 -21.74
CA ILE A 464 -27.02 30.47 -20.73
C ILE A 464 -26.56 30.83 -19.31
N MET A 465 -25.24 30.93 -19.07
CA MET A 465 -24.70 31.26 -17.75
C MET A 465 -25.06 32.67 -17.28
N ARG A 466 -25.18 33.64 -18.20
CA ARG A 466 -25.67 34.99 -17.86
C ARG A 466 -27.11 34.95 -17.40
N VAL A 467 -28.00 34.27 -18.14
CA VAL A 467 -29.41 34.16 -17.74
C VAL A 467 -29.56 33.42 -16.41
N ILE A 468 -28.79 32.35 -16.19
CA ILE A 468 -28.79 31.63 -14.90
C ILE A 468 -28.36 32.55 -13.75
N ARG A 469 -27.32 33.35 -13.94
CA ARG A 469 -26.85 34.33 -12.94
C ARG A 469 -27.97 35.25 -12.49
N ASP A 470 -28.64 35.85 -13.47
CA ASP A 470 -29.54 36.98 -13.26
C ASP A 470 -30.93 36.54 -12.78
N MET A 471 -31.37 35.34 -13.18
CA MET A 471 -32.76 34.92 -13.00
C MET A 471 -32.97 33.63 -12.21
N ALA A 472 -32.01 32.70 -12.23
CA ALA A 472 -32.25 31.39 -11.62
C ALA A 472 -32.30 31.48 -10.10
N SER A 473 -33.14 30.65 -9.48
CA SER A 473 -33.20 30.51 -8.02
C SER A 473 -31.92 29.85 -7.47
N GLU A 474 -31.70 29.93 -6.15
CA GLU A 474 -30.63 29.17 -5.48
C GLU A 474 -30.91 27.65 -5.48
N GLU A 475 -32.17 27.25 -5.66
CA GLU A 475 -32.58 25.84 -5.71
C GLU A 475 -32.31 25.24 -7.11
N ILE A 476 -31.08 24.79 -7.33
CA ILE A 476 -30.58 24.29 -8.61
C ILE A 476 -31.43 23.15 -9.20
N THR A 477 -31.98 22.28 -8.36
CA THR A 477 -32.80 21.13 -8.77
C THR A 477 -34.13 21.52 -9.41
N SER A 478 -34.58 22.78 -9.24
CA SER A 478 -35.83 23.29 -9.80
C SER A 478 -35.68 23.95 -11.18
N TRP A 479 -34.44 24.23 -11.62
CA TRP A 479 -34.18 25.05 -12.81
C TRP A 479 -34.79 24.47 -14.08
N ASP A 480 -34.81 23.15 -14.23
CA ASP A 480 -35.35 22.50 -15.44
C ASP A 480 -36.87 22.55 -15.54
N GLN A 481 -37.56 23.01 -14.48
CA GLN A 481 -39.01 23.18 -14.40
C GLN A 481 -39.42 24.66 -14.37
N ASP A 482 -38.47 25.58 -14.22
CA ASP A 482 -38.73 27.02 -14.22
C ASP A 482 -39.01 27.52 -15.64
N VAL A 483 -40.31 27.71 -15.93
CA VAL A 483 -40.80 28.19 -17.22
C VAL A 483 -40.27 29.59 -17.56
N ALA A 484 -40.09 30.46 -16.57
CA ALA A 484 -39.57 31.81 -16.80
C ALA A 484 -38.09 31.75 -17.19
N LEU A 485 -37.28 30.96 -16.48
CA LEU A 485 -35.88 30.73 -16.80
C LEU A 485 -35.71 30.13 -18.20
N ILE A 486 -36.49 29.09 -18.53
CA ILE A 486 -36.44 28.42 -19.84
C ILE A 486 -36.79 29.40 -20.97
N ASN A 487 -37.81 30.23 -20.79
CA ASN A 487 -38.22 31.21 -21.80
C ASN A 487 -37.16 32.30 -22.01
N ASN A 488 -36.52 32.79 -20.96
CA ASN A 488 -35.47 33.80 -21.08
C ASN A 488 -34.19 33.23 -21.72
N ILE A 489 -33.86 31.97 -21.45
CA ILE A 489 -32.79 31.27 -22.17
C ILE A 489 -33.17 31.15 -23.65
N ALA A 490 -34.40 30.73 -23.98
CA ALA A 490 -34.85 30.64 -25.36
C ALA A 490 -34.73 31.99 -26.11
N ASP A 491 -35.18 33.08 -25.48
CA ASP A 491 -35.10 34.43 -26.03
C ASP A 491 -33.64 34.87 -26.22
N SER A 492 -32.76 34.63 -25.23
CA SER A 492 -31.33 34.94 -25.31
C SER A 492 -30.60 34.16 -26.39
N LEU A 493 -31.11 33.00 -26.79
CA LEU A 493 -30.55 32.16 -27.87
C LEU A 493 -31.22 32.45 -29.23
N GLY A 494 -32.20 33.35 -29.30
CA GLY A 494 -32.98 33.61 -30.51
C GLY A 494 -33.87 32.45 -30.95
N LEU A 495 -34.24 31.56 -30.02
CA LEU A 495 -35.06 30.39 -30.28
C LEU A 495 -36.55 30.70 -30.08
N ASN A 496 -37.38 30.27 -31.02
CA ASN A 496 -38.83 30.30 -30.83
C ASN A 496 -39.24 29.43 -29.63
N ARG A 497 -40.23 29.89 -28.85
CA ARG A 497 -40.77 29.22 -27.66
C ARG A 497 -41.66 28.00 -28.02
N THR A 498 -41.09 27.09 -28.79
CA THR A 498 -41.73 25.82 -29.15
C THR A 498 -41.49 24.79 -28.06
N LYS A 499 -42.40 23.81 -27.94
CA LYS A 499 -42.27 22.69 -27.01
C LYS A 499 -40.91 21.99 -27.13
N THR A 500 -40.44 21.74 -28.36
CA THR A 500 -39.15 21.10 -28.63
C THR A 500 -37.96 21.90 -28.10
N ASN A 501 -37.96 23.22 -28.26
CA ASN A 501 -36.88 24.09 -27.78
C ASN A 501 -36.89 24.18 -26.25
N SER A 502 -38.07 24.33 -25.64
CA SER A 502 -38.22 24.33 -24.17
C SER A 502 -37.76 23.01 -23.56
N GLU A 503 -38.10 21.86 -24.16
CA GLU A 503 -37.61 20.55 -23.72
C GLU A 503 -36.09 20.40 -23.87
N THR A 504 -35.51 20.95 -24.94
CA THR A 504 -34.06 20.94 -25.16
C THR A 504 -33.33 21.75 -24.09
N ILE A 505 -33.83 22.95 -23.77
CA ILE A 505 -33.28 23.82 -22.73
C ILE A 505 -33.45 23.17 -21.35
N SER A 506 -34.64 22.66 -21.03
CA SER A 506 -34.91 21.93 -19.77
C SER A 506 -33.95 20.75 -19.58
N LYS A 507 -33.70 19.93 -20.62
CA LYS A 507 -32.69 18.86 -20.56
C LYS A 507 -31.27 19.40 -20.33
N GLY A 508 -30.92 20.54 -20.94
CA GLY A 508 -29.65 21.22 -20.72
C GLY A 508 -29.49 21.69 -19.27
N LEU A 509 -30.52 22.35 -18.72
CA LEU A 509 -30.56 22.79 -17.32
C LEU A 509 -30.47 21.60 -16.35
N ARG A 510 -31.19 20.51 -16.63
CA ARG A 510 -31.09 19.27 -15.84
C ARG A 510 -29.68 18.69 -15.88
N LYS A 511 -28.98 18.76 -17.01
CA LYS A 511 -27.59 18.31 -17.13
C LYS A 511 -26.64 19.20 -16.32
N ILE A 512 -26.84 20.52 -16.36
CA ILE A 512 -26.06 21.48 -15.55
C ILE A 512 -26.31 21.23 -14.06
N ALA A 513 -27.58 21.14 -13.66
CA ALA A 513 -27.99 20.86 -12.29
C ALA A 513 -27.43 19.52 -11.78
N GLY A 514 -27.46 18.47 -12.60
CA GLY A 514 -26.94 17.15 -12.24
C GLY A 514 -25.42 17.10 -11.98
N CYS A 515 -24.66 18.11 -12.43
CA CYS A 515 -23.25 18.25 -12.08
C CYS A 515 -23.04 18.80 -10.66
N ALA A 516 -24.06 19.41 -10.05
CA ALA A 516 -23.97 20.06 -8.76
C ALA A 516 -24.82 19.36 -7.68
N GLU A 517 -24.25 19.17 -6.49
CA GLU A 517 -24.93 18.51 -5.38
C GLU A 517 -24.32 18.93 -4.05
N GLY A 518 -25.15 19.36 -3.09
CA GLY A 518 -24.71 19.61 -1.71
C GLY A 518 -23.57 20.62 -1.55
N GLY A 519 -23.38 21.56 -2.48
CA GLY A 519 -22.23 22.48 -2.46
C GLY A 519 -20.97 21.98 -3.17
N LEU A 520 -21.09 20.90 -3.95
CA LEU A 520 -20.06 20.32 -4.81
C LEU A 520 -20.46 20.52 -6.28
N LEU A 521 -19.50 20.85 -7.14
CA LEU A 521 -19.67 20.93 -8.59
C LEU A 521 -18.65 20.00 -9.28
N ARG A 522 -19.16 19.05 -10.06
CA ARG A 522 -18.38 17.97 -10.70
C ARG A 522 -18.35 18.11 -12.21
N TYR A 523 -17.17 18.12 -12.82
CA TYR A 523 -17.04 18.10 -14.28
C TYR A 523 -15.66 17.62 -14.72
N GLY A 524 -15.60 16.78 -15.76
CA GLY A 524 -14.34 16.15 -16.19
C GLY A 524 -13.62 15.50 -15.02
N ASP A 525 -12.33 15.83 -14.86
CA ASP A 525 -11.49 15.42 -13.74
C ASP A 525 -11.43 16.47 -12.61
N THR A 526 -12.33 17.45 -12.60
CA THR A 526 -12.39 18.52 -11.59
C THR A 526 -13.61 18.40 -10.67
N LEU A 527 -13.36 18.66 -9.38
CA LEU A 527 -14.32 18.78 -8.31
C LEU A 527 -14.13 20.14 -7.63
N GLU A 528 -15.08 21.04 -7.84
CA GLU A 528 -15.14 22.30 -7.09
C GLU A 528 -15.97 22.12 -5.82
N ILE A 529 -15.41 22.54 -4.69
CA ILE A 529 -16.00 22.49 -3.37
C ILE A 529 -16.31 23.92 -2.94
N THR A 530 -17.54 24.19 -2.48
CA THR A 530 -17.87 25.51 -1.92
C THR A 530 -17.38 25.66 -0.47
N SER A 531 -17.09 26.90 -0.06
CA SER A 531 -16.75 27.23 1.34
C SER A 531 -17.83 26.77 2.32
N GLY A 532 -19.11 26.86 1.93
CA GLY A 532 -20.23 26.38 2.74
C GLY A 532 -20.18 24.87 2.98
N PHE A 533 -19.89 24.06 1.95
CA PHE A 533 -19.68 22.63 2.11
C PHE A 533 -18.48 22.33 3.00
N LEU A 534 -17.34 22.99 2.75
CA LEU A 534 -16.12 22.79 3.51
C LEU A 534 -16.36 23.03 5.02
N VAL A 535 -16.97 24.16 5.37
CA VAL A 535 -17.32 24.48 6.78
C VAL A 535 -18.26 23.42 7.35
N SER A 536 -19.30 23.02 6.61
CA SER A 536 -20.22 21.98 7.07
C SER A 536 -19.53 20.65 7.37
N VAL A 537 -18.54 20.24 6.57
CA VAL A 537 -17.76 19.01 6.81
C VAL A 537 -16.87 19.17 8.03
N MET A 538 -16.18 20.30 8.18
CA MET A 538 -15.29 20.55 9.31
C MET A 538 -16.05 20.64 10.65
N ASP A 539 -17.25 21.24 10.64
CA ASP A 539 -18.14 21.27 11.81
C ASP A 539 -18.62 19.85 12.16
N TYR A 540 -18.93 19.02 11.16
CA TYR A 540 -19.28 17.62 11.37
C TYR A 540 -18.11 16.82 11.97
N ILE A 541 -16.88 17.02 11.47
CA ILE A 541 -15.67 16.41 12.04
C ILE A 541 -15.50 16.82 13.52
N SER A 542 -15.72 18.09 13.84
CA SER A 542 -15.59 18.63 15.20
C SER A 542 -16.63 18.03 16.16
N GLN A 543 -17.87 17.83 15.69
CA GLN A 543 -18.91 17.11 16.45
C GLN A 543 -18.53 15.65 16.69
N MET A 544 -18.00 14.97 15.66
CA MET A 544 -17.54 13.59 15.77
C MET A 544 -16.34 13.46 16.72
N HIS A 545 -15.44 14.44 16.74
CA HIS A 545 -14.32 14.50 17.66
C HIS A 545 -14.80 14.65 19.11
N SER A 546 -15.76 15.55 19.35
CA SER A 546 -16.38 15.70 20.68
C SER A 546 -16.97 14.38 21.17
N LYS A 547 -17.67 13.65 20.30
CA LYS A 547 -18.19 12.30 20.62
C LYS A 547 -17.08 11.28 20.86
N MET A 548 -15.99 11.35 20.10
CA MET A 548 -14.84 10.44 20.24
C MET A 548 -14.16 10.64 21.61
N VAL A 549 -14.00 11.90 22.02
CA VAL A 549 -13.46 12.29 23.34
C VAL A 549 -14.36 11.76 24.47
N GLU A 550 -15.68 11.87 24.33
CA GLU A 550 -16.64 11.31 25.30
C GLU A 550 -16.55 9.77 25.36
N GLN A 551 -16.54 9.11 24.20
CA GLN A 551 -16.39 7.65 24.08
C GLN A 551 -15.03 7.13 24.55
N SER A 552 -13.99 7.97 24.58
CA SER A 552 -12.70 7.59 25.17
C SER A 552 -12.81 7.30 26.68
N ARG A 553 -13.85 7.85 27.35
CA ARG A 553 -14.15 7.61 28.77
C ARG A 553 -15.13 6.46 28.97
N GLU A 554 -16.15 6.38 28.12
CA GLU A 554 -17.25 5.42 28.25
C GLU A 554 -16.99 4.07 27.55
N GLY A 555 -16.02 4.05 26.64
CA GLY A 555 -15.73 2.93 25.75
C GLY A 555 -16.25 3.16 24.32
N PHE A 556 -15.53 2.62 23.34
CA PHE A 556 -15.89 2.76 21.93
C PHE A 556 -16.90 1.69 21.48
N PRO A 557 -18.13 2.07 21.08
CA PRO A 557 -19.16 1.10 20.70
C PRO A 557 -18.92 0.51 19.30
N ALA A 558 -19.45 -0.71 19.09
CA ALA A 558 -19.44 -1.36 17.78
C ALA A 558 -20.61 -0.82 16.92
N LEU A 559 -20.40 0.34 16.29
CA LEU A 559 -21.38 0.99 15.40
C LEU A 559 -20.82 1.03 13.96
N PRO A 560 -20.83 -0.10 13.24
CA PRO A 560 -20.32 -0.15 11.88
C PRO A 560 -21.27 0.56 10.90
N ARG A 561 -20.72 1.41 10.03
CA ARG A 561 -21.46 1.95 8.88
C ARG A 561 -21.38 1.05 7.64
N GLY A 562 -20.42 0.14 7.61
CA GLY A 562 -20.23 -0.86 6.55
C GLY A 562 -20.37 -2.29 7.06
N ARG A 563 -19.99 -3.27 6.23
CA ARG A 563 -20.03 -4.69 6.62
C ARG A 563 -18.88 -5.03 7.57
N CYS A 564 -19.21 -5.52 8.76
CA CYS A 564 -18.21 -5.95 9.76
C CYS A 564 -17.24 -7.01 9.25
N SER A 565 -17.70 -7.95 8.41
CA SER A 565 -16.88 -9.03 7.85
C SER A 565 -15.70 -8.54 7.00
N GLU A 566 -15.79 -7.31 6.49
CA GLU A 566 -14.77 -6.68 5.65
C GLU A 566 -13.86 -5.74 6.46
N CYS A 567 -14.05 -5.66 7.78
CA CYS A 567 -13.20 -4.88 8.68
C CYS A 567 -11.89 -5.63 8.95
N PRO A 568 -10.71 -4.98 8.82
CA PRO A 568 -9.41 -5.60 9.16
C PRO A 568 -9.35 -6.12 10.60
N TYR A 569 -10.15 -5.55 11.50
CA TYR A 569 -10.21 -5.91 12.92
C TYR A 569 -11.36 -6.87 13.26
N PHE A 570 -12.06 -7.42 12.26
CA PHE A 570 -13.22 -8.29 12.48
C PHE A 570 -12.91 -9.48 13.38
N SER A 571 -11.78 -10.16 13.13
CA SER A 571 -11.34 -11.33 13.89
C SER A 571 -11.09 -11.01 15.37
N VAL A 572 -10.50 -9.85 15.66
CA VAL A 572 -10.26 -9.38 17.03
C VAL A 572 -11.56 -8.93 17.70
N CYS A 573 -12.44 -8.28 16.94
CA CYS A 573 -13.73 -7.81 17.42
C CYS A 573 -14.69 -8.96 17.80
N THR A 574 -14.58 -10.11 17.12
CA THR A 574 -15.49 -11.27 17.27
C THR A 574 -14.86 -12.48 18.00
N LYS A 575 -13.59 -12.37 18.43
CA LYS A 575 -12.85 -13.50 19.04
C LYS A 575 -13.55 -14.11 20.26
N GLY A 576 -14.25 -13.31 21.05
CA GLY A 576 -15.01 -13.78 22.22
C GLY A 576 -16.38 -14.39 21.90
N THR A 577 -16.87 -14.29 20.67
CA THR A 577 -18.17 -14.84 20.24
C THR A 577 -18.04 -16.19 19.54
N ILE A 578 -16.81 -16.58 19.16
CA ILE A 578 -16.52 -17.81 18.41
C ILE A 578 -16.20 -18.99 19.34
N ASP A 579 -15.79 -18.72 20.59
CA ASP A 579 -15.53 -19.77 21.61
C ASP A 579 -16.79 -20.28 22.31
N ASP A 580 -17.90 -19.55 22.24
CA ASP A 580 -19.21 -20.06 22.64
C ASP A 580 -19.91 -20.62 21.40
N GLY A 581 -19.94 -21.95 21.30
CA GLY A 581 -20.75 -22.67 20.32
C GLY A 581 -22.23 -22.34 20.49
N GLY A 582 -22.67 -21.25 19.85
CA GLY A 582 -24.03 -20.74 19.85
C GLY A 582 -24.42 -20.34 18.43
N GLU A 583 -25.60 -20.79 18.03
CA GLU A 583 -26.14 -20.75 16.67
C GLU A 583 -26.05 -19.39 15.97
N ARG A 584 -25.79 -19.44 14.67
CA ARG A 584 -25.96 -18.30 13.76
C ARG A 584 -27.43 -17.87 13.76
N GLY A 585 -27.71 -16.67 14.28
CA GLY A 585 -28.95 -15.95 14.06
C GLY A 585 -28.66 -14.67 13.26
N GLU A 586 -29.23 -14.65 12.04
CA GLU A 586 -29.49 -13.56 11.06
C GLU A 586 -28.66 -12.27 11.04
#